data_AF-A0A2V2U2B1-F1
#
_entry.id   AF-A0A2V2U2B1-F1
#
_cell.length_a   1.000
_cell.length_b   1.000
_cell.length_c   1.000
_cell.angle_alpha   90.00
_cell.angle_beta   90.00
_cell.angle_gamma   90.00
#
_symmetry.space_group_name_H-M   'P 1'
#
loop_
_entity.id
_entity.type
_entity.pdbx_description
1 polymer ?
#
loop_
_entity_poly.entity_id
_entity_poly.type
_entity_poly.pdbx_seq_one_letter_code
_entity_poly.pdbx_strand_id
1 'polypeptide(L)'
;MNAKQALIDSGLLAKDFSSAAEILERRKALLKCTTGSSNLDSFLKGGIETQAMTEIAGEFGSGKSQLCYSLCVTANMPIDKEGLGGNVIFIDTENTFGPERINQIAENRGINQPEDILKKI
;
A
#
# COMPACT_ATOMS: atom_id res chain seq x y z
N MET A 1 -26.56 -19.99 -17.50
CA MET A 1 -25.49 -19.00 -17.29
C MET A 1 -24.22 -19.75 -16.96
N ASN A 2 -23.11 -19.54 -17.67
CA ASN A 2 -21.85 -20.21 -17.30
C ASN A 2 -21.23 -19.53 -16.07
N ALA A 3 -20.42 -20.26 -15.28
CA ALA A 3 -19.86 -19.75 -14.03
C ALA A 3 -18.99 -18.49 -14.24
N LYS A 4 -18.26 -18.42 -15.35
CA LYS A 4 -17.44 -17.25 -15.70
C LYS A 4 -18.28 -15.98 -15.86
N GLN A 5 -19.39 -16.06 -16.59
CA GLN A 5 -20.27 -14.92 -16.81
C GLN A 5 -20.89 -14.43 -15.49
N ALA A 6 -21.34 -15.35 -14.63
CA ALA A 6 -21.83 -14.99 -13.30
C ALA A 6 -20.76 -14.27 -12.45
N LEU A 7 -19.50 -14.70 -12.53
CA LEU A 7 -18.38 -14.05 -11.84
C LEU A 7 -18.05 -12.67 -12.43
N ILE A 8 -18.12 -12.50 -13.76
CA ILE A 8 -17.96 -11.20 -14.42
C ILE A 8 -19.09 -10.25 -14.01
N ASP A 9 -20.34 -10.72 -14.04
CA ASP A 9 -21.53 -9.92 -13.70
C ASP A 9 -21.53 -9.52 -12.22
N SER A 10 -20.97 -10.36 -11.35
CA SER A 10 -20.75 -10.05 -9.93
C SER A 10 -19.56 -9.12 -9.66
N GLY A 11 -18.73 -8.81 -10.66
CA GLY A 11 -17.52 -8.01 -10.53
C GLY A 11 -16.31 -8.74 -9.93
N LEU A 12 -16.42 -10.04 -9.63
CA LEU A 12 -15.34 -10.88 -9.11
C LEU A 12 -14.28 -11.21 -10.17
N LEU A 13 -14.66 -11.25 -11.45
CA LEU A 13 -13.74 -11.36 -12.57
C LEU A 13 -13.82 -10.13 -13.48
N ALA A 14 -12.69 -9.77 -14.06
CA ALA A 14 -12.66 -8.73 -15.09
C ALA A 14 -13.35 -9.21 -16.37
N LYS A 15 -13.95 -8.27 -17.11
CA LYS A 15 -14.47 -8.52 -18.46
C LYS A 15 -13.34 -8.95 -19.39
N ASP A 16 -13.66 -9.78 -20.38
CA ASP A 16 -12.70 -10.23 -21.40
C ASP A 16 -12.15 -9.08 -22.24
N PHE A 17 -12.97 -8.07 -22.50
CA PHE A 17 -12.59 -6.86 -23.22
C PHE A 17 -13.11 -5.63 -22.49
N SER A 18 -12.34 -4.56 -22.52
CA SER A 18 -12.72 -3.25 -22.01
C SER A 18 -12.12 -2.19 -22.91
N SER A 19 -12.85 -1.11 -23.13
CA SER A 19 -12.34 0.06 -23.84
C SER A 19 -11.24 0.75 -23.02
N ALA A 20 -10.36 1.49 -23.69
CA ALA A 20 -9.35 2.31 -23.01
C ALA A 20 -9.98 3.32 -22.03
N ALA A 21 -11.17 3.84 -22.35
CA ALA A 21 -11.92 4.75 -21.48
C ALA A 21 -12.37 4.05 -20.18
N GLU A 22 -12.92 2.84 -20.26
CA GLU A 22 -13.30 2.05 -19.07
C GLU A 22 -12.09 1.73 -18.18
N ILE A 23 -10.94 1.40 -18.80
CA ILE A 23 -9.69 1.14 -18.07
C ILE A 23 -9.24 2.41 -17.33
N LEU A 24 -9.27 3.57 -18.00
CA LEU A 24 -8.90 4.84 -17.38
C LEU A 24 -9.80 5.18 -16.18
N GLU A 25 -11.12 5.03 -16.32
CA GLU A 25 -12.06 5.27 -15.22
C GLU A 25 -11.82 4.32 -14.04
N ARG A 26 -11.54 3.03 -14.30
CA ARG A 26 -11.17 2.08 -13.23
C ARG A 26 -9.89 2.53 -12.52
N ARG A 27 -8.88 3.01 -13.23
CA ARG A 27 -7.62 3.47 -12.63
C ARG A 27 -7.80 4.71 -11.74
N LYS A 28 -8.73 5.61 -12.10
CA LYS A 28 -9.04 6.78 -11.26
C LYS A 28 -9.63 6.41 -9.89
N ALA A 29 -10.23 5.23 -9.78
CA ALA A 29 -10.80 4.72 -8.53
C ALA A 29 -9.79 3.95 -7.66
N LEU A 30 -8.54 3.78 -8.11
CA LEU A 30 -7.52 3.07 -7.33
C LEU A 30 -7.12 3.89 -6.10
N LEU A 31 -7.03 3.20 -4.97
CA LEU A 31 -6.52 3.78 -3.75
C LEU A 31 -5.00 3.91 -3.83
N LYS A 32 -4.47 4.94 -3.15
CA LYS A 32 -3.04 5.18 -3.00
C LYS A 32 -2.72 5.30 -1.53
N CYS A 33 -1.66 4.63 -1.11
CA CYS A 33 -1.16 4.67 0.26
C CYS A 33 -0.07 5.74 0.37
N THR A 34 -0.21 6.68 1.30
CA THR A 34 0.84 7.68 1.58
C THR A 34 2.15 7.00 1.96
N THR A 35 3.26 7.55 1.50
CA THR A 35 4.61 7.21 1.95
C THR A 35 4.95 7.86 3.29
N GLY A 36 4.12 8.81 3.73
CA GLY A 36 4.36 9.71 4.87
C GLY A 36 5.29 10.88 4.56
N SER A 37 5.63 11.09 3.28
CA SER A 37 6.40 12.23 2.79
C SER A 37 5.63 12.92 1.68
N SER A 38 5.21 14.16 1.91
CA SER A 38 4.45 14.96 0.93
C SER A 38 5.19 15.08 -0.41
N ASN A 39 6.52 15.19 -0.38
CA ASN A 39 7.33 15.33 -1.59
C ASN A 39 7.34 14.04 -2.41
N LEU A 40 7.50 12.89 -1.74
CA LEU A 40 7.51 11.60 -2.41
C LEU A 40 6.12 11.22 -2.91
N ASP A 41 5.07 11.53 -2.14
CA ASP A 41 3.69 11.33 -2.58
C ASP A 41 3.36 12.20 -3.79
N SER A 42 3.77 13.46 -3.80
CA SER A 42 3.62 14.33 -4.97
C SER A 42 4.34 13.78 -6.20
N PHE A 43 5.56 13.26 -6.03
CA PHE A 43 6.32 12.62 -7.11
C PHE A 43 5.60 11.37 -7.65
N LEU A 44 5.01 10.57 -6.77
CA LEU A 44 4.22 9.38 -7.11
C LEU A 44 2.77 9.69 -7.50
N LYS A 45 2.39 10.98 -7.57
CA LYS A 45 1.02 11.44 -7.88
C LYS A 45 -0.03 10.93 -6.89
N GLY A 46 0.30 10.94 -5.59
CA GLY A 46 -0.59 10.63 -4.47
C GLY A 46 -0.15 9.46 -3.58
N GLY A 47 1.01 8.84 -3.82
CA GLY A 47 1.54 7.72 -3.02
C GLY A 47 1.63 6.40 -3.79
N ILE A 48 1.78 5.29 -3.05
CA ILE A 48 1.91 3.93 -3.61
C ILE A 48 0.55 3.42 -4.08
N GLU A 49 0.40 3.18 -5.38
CA GLU A 49 -0.86 2.80 -6.02
C GLU A 49 -1.20 1.31 -5.82
N THR A 50 -2.46 1.03 -5.43
CA THR A 50 -2.99 -0.34 -5.36
C THR A 50 -3.17 -0.97 -6.74
N GLN A 51 -3.22 -2.31 -6.81
CA GLN A 51 -3.32 -3.06 -8.08
C GLN A 51 -2.15 -2.78 -9.05
N ALA A 52 -1.01 -2.32 -8.53
CA ALA A 52 0.23 -2.12 -9.25
C ALA A 52 1.41 -2.62 -8.41
N MET A 53 2.53 -2.92 -9.07
CA MET A 53 3.80 -3.22 -8.42
C MET A 53 4.69 -1.98 -8.49
N THR A 54 5.22 -1.54 -7.35
CA THR A 54 6.17 -0.43 -7.27
C THR A 54 7.52 -0.99 -6.81
N GLU A 55 8.55 -0.84 -7.63
CA GLU A 55 9.92 -1.26 -7.31
C GLU A 55 10.72 -0.08 -6.74
N ILE A 56 11.43 -0.31 -5.63
CA ILE A 56 12.30 0.67 -4.98
C ILE A 56 13.73 0.12 -4.97
N ALA A 57 14.59 0.68 -5.81
CA ALA A 57 15.98 0.25 -5.97
C ALA A 57 16.98 1.36 -5.59
N GLY A 58 18.19 0.98 -5.17
CA GLY A 58 19.25 1.90 -4.77
C GLY A 58 20.25 1.26 -3.80
N GLU A 59 21.33 1.98 -3.50
CA GLU A 59 22.43 1.52 -2.65
C GLU A 59 22.02 1.33 -1.17
N PHE A 60 22.87 0.66 -0.38
CA PHE A 60 22.69 0.59 1.07
C PHE A 60 22.57 2.00 1.67
N GLY A 61 21.65 2.19 2.62
CA GLY A 61 21.41 3.49 3.24
C GLY A 61 20.58 4.48 2.41
N SER A 62 20.17 4.14 1.18
CA SER A 62 19.35 5.04 0.34
C SER A 62 17.89 5.22 0.80
N GLY A 63 17.48 4.56 1.88
CA GLY A 63 16.13 4.69 2.47
C GLY A 63 15.12 3.62 2.08
N LYS A 64 15.50 2.59 1.29
CA LYS A 64 14.58 1.52 0.85
C LYS A 64 13.83 0.85 2.02
N SER A 65 14.55 0.29 2.98
CA SER A 65 13.94 -0.38 4.14
C SER A 65 13.15 0.60 5.01
N GLN A 66 13.57 1.87 5.10
CA GLN A 66 12.85 2.91 5.83
C GLN A 66 11.50 3.23 5.20
N LEU A 67 11.42 3.24 3.86
CA LEU A 67 10.17 3.38 3.15
C LEU A 67 9.28 2.15 3.38
N CYS A 68 9.82 0.93 3.34
CA CYS A 68 9.05 -0.27 3.66
C CYS A 68 8.46 -0.24 5.08
N TYR A 69 9.25 0.15 6.10
CA TYR A 69 8.74 0.30 7.47
C TYR A 69 7.70 1.40 7.60
N SER A 70 7.87 2.50 6.86
CA SER A 70 6.88 3.57 6.80
C SER A 70 5.55 3.08 6.23
N LEU A 71 5.60 2.24 5.19
CA LEU A 71 4.43 1.63 4.55
C LEU A 71 3.75 0.59 5.44
N CYS A 72 4.49 -0.15 6.28
CA CYS A 72 3.90 -1.01 7.30
C CYS A 72 2.92 -0.23 8.21
N VAL A 73 3.29 1.01 8.55
CA VAL A 73 2.46 1.88 9.38
C VAL A 73 1.35 2.54 8.57
N THR A 74 1.63 3.14 7.41
CA THR A 74 0.62 3.90 6.64
C THR A 74 -0.44 3.01 6.04
N ALA A 75 -0.11 1.80 5.57
CA ALA A 75 -1.11 0.88 5.01
C ALA A 75 -2.16 0.45 6.05
N ASN A 76 -1.75 0.39 7.33
CA ASN A 76 -2.63 0.08 8.46
C ASN A 76 -3.53 1.27 8.87
N MET A 77 -3.20 2.49 8.46
CA MET A 77 -4.00 3.66 8.80
C MET A 77 -5.33 3.67 8.02
N PRO A 78 -6.39 4.28 8.58
CA PRO A 78 -7.65 4.49 7.88
C PRO A 78 -7.51 5.24 6.54
N ILE A 79 -8.45 5.01 5.61
CA ILE A 79 -8.46 5.64 4.28
C ILE A 79 -8.58 7.17 4.36
N ASP A 80 -9.36 7.69 5.32
CA ASP A 80 -9.49 9.14 5.59
C ASP A 80 -8.20 9.76 6.16
N LYS A 81 -7.23 8.92 6.54
CA LYS A 81 -5.86 9.32 6.91
C LYS A 81 -4.82 8.85 5.89
N GLU A 82 -5.21 8.75 4.61
CA GLU A 82 -4.32 8.42 3.48
C GLU A 82 -3.68 7.02 3.56
N GLY A 83 -4.21 6.13 4.41
CA GLY A 83 -3.84 4.72 4.48
C GLY A 83 -4.77 3.82 3.67
N LEU A 84 -4.75 2.51 3.97
CA LEU A 84 -5.59 1.50 3.28
C LEU A 84 -6.50 0.72 4.24
N GLY A 85 -6.37 0.93 5.56
CA GLY A 85 -7.08 0.19 6.60
C GLY A 85 -6.80 -1.32 6.57
N GLY A 86 -5.71 -1.74 5.95
CA GLY A 86 -5.39 -3.15 5.68
C GLY A 86 -4.20 -3.65 6.49
N ASN A 87 -4.01 -4.97 6.48
CA ASN A 87 -2.82 -5.61 7.04
C ASN A 87 -1.70 -5.62 5.99
N VAL A 88 -0.47 -5.78 6.45
CA VAL A 88 0.74 -5.86 5.63
C VAL A 88 1.30 -7.28 5.75
N ILE A 89 1.98 -7.75 4.71
CA ILE A 89 2.83 -8.93 4.76
C ILE A 89 4.23 -8.44 4.46
N PHE A 90 5.13 -8.53 5.43
CA PHE A 90 6.53 -8.16 5.24
C PHE A 90 7.39 -9.40 5.00
N ILE A 91 8.03 -9.47 3.82
CA ILE A 91 8.96 -10.55 3.48
C ILE A 91 10.37 -10.00 3.59
N ASP A 92 11.11 -10.46 4.60
CA ASP A 92 12.49 -10.06 4.84
C ASP A 92 13.46 -11.13 4.31
N THR A 93 14.33 -10.74 3.39
CA THR A 93 15.30 -11.62 2.74
C THR A 93 16.71 -11.49 3.31
N GLU A 94 16.97 -10.47 4.13
CA GLU A 94 18.31 -10.12 4.63
C GLU A 94 18.37 -10.05 6.16
N ASN A 95 17.28 -10.39 6.86
CA ASN A 95 17.14 -10.31 8.31
C ASN A 95 17.39 -8.87 8.84
N THR A 96 16.81 -7.90 8.14
CA THR A 96 16.93 -6.47 8.44
C THR A 96 15.73 -5.89 9.19
N PHE A 97 14.64 -6.66 9.34
CA PHE A 97 13.39 -6.21 9.93
C PHE A 97 13.58 -5.71 11.38
N GLY A 98 13.29 -4.43 11.59
CA GLY A 98 13.44 -3.75 12.89
C GLY A 98 12.08 -3.35 13.47
N PRO A 99 11.45 -4.17 14.33
CA PRO A 99 10.14 -3.87 14.92
C PRO A 99 10.15 -2.59 15.76
N GLU A 100 11.26 -2.29 16.44
CA GLU A 100 11.44 -1.06 17.22
C GLU A 100 11.32 0.19 16.33
N ARG A 101 11.79 0.08 15.07
CA ARG A 101 11.69 1.19 14.12
C ARG A 101 10.25 1.42 13.66
N ILE A 102 9.45 0.36 13.51
CA ILE A 102 8.02 0.48 13.21
C ILE A 102 7.30 1.18 14.35
N ASN A 103 7.56 0.79 15.61
CA ASN A 103 6.99 1.46 16.77
C ASN A 103 7.31 2.96 16.78
N GLN A 104 8.59 3.30 16.58
CA GLN A 104 9.02 4.70 16.51
C GLN A 104 8.31 5.49 15.41
N ILE A 105 8.08 4.89 14.23
CA ILE A 105 7.35 5.55 13.13
C ILE A 105 5.88 5.74 13.50
N ALA A 106 5.25 4.74 14.13
CA ALA A 106 3.86 4.79 14.55
C ALA A 106 3.62 5.86 15.63
N GLU A 107 4.47 5.91 16.66
CA GLU A 107 4.43 6.94 17.72
C GLU A 107 4.55 8.35 17.14
N ASN A 108 5.52 8.57 16.24
CA ASN A 108 5.71 9.86 15.58
C ASN A 108 4.50 10.31 14.74
N ARG A 109 3.61 9.38 14.37
CA ARG A 109 2.38 9.65 13.63
C ARG A 109 1.13 9.73 14.54
N GLY A 110 1.32 9.73 15.86
CA GLY A 110 0.23 9.85 16.83
C GLY A 110 -0.61 8.57 16.96
N ILE A 111 -0.03 7.40 16.67
CA ILE A 111 -0.69 6.11 16.93
C ILE A 111 -0.42 5.73 18.39
N ASN A 112 -1.47 5.73 19.20
CA ASN A 112 -1.39 5.55 20.66
C ASN A 112 -1.00 4.13 21.11
N GLN A 113 -1.19 3.13 20.24
CA GLN A 113 -0.86 1.72 20.48
C GLN A 113 -0.05 1.16 19.31
N PRO A 114 1.25 1.50 19.20
CA PRO A 114 2.13 1.05 18.13
C PRO A 114 2.18 -0.47 17.96
N GLU A 115 2.06 -1.22 19.06
CA GLU A 115 2.04 -2.68 19.09
C GLU A 115 0.90 -3.30 18.27
N ASP A 116 -0.21 -2.57 18.08
CA ASP A 116 -1.31 -3.05 17.24
C ASP A 116 -0.98 -3.00 15.75
N ILE A 117 -0.01 -2.16 15.35
CA ILE A 117 0.54 -2.19 13.99
C ILE A 117 1.38 -3.46 13.80
N LEU A 118 2.22 -3.81 14.77
CA LEU A 118 3.07 -5.01 14.71
C LEU A 118 2.25 -6.30 14.58
N LYS A 119 1.07 -6.38 15.19
CA LYS A 119 0.15 -7.54 15.07
C LYS A 119 -0.49 -7.69 13.69
N LYS A 120 -0.36 -6.68 12.83
CA LYS A 120 -0.98 -6.59 11.49
C LYS A 120 0.06 -6.59 10.37
N ILE A 121 1.30 -6.99 10.66
CA ILE A 121 2.41 -7.17 9.71
C ILE A 121 2.74 -8.65 9.57
#